data_AF-A0A929FR25-F1
#
_entry.id   AF-A0A929FR25-F1
#
_cell.length_a   1.000
_cell.length_b   1.000
_cell.length_c   1.000
_cell.angle_alpha   90.00
_cell.angle_beta   90.00
_cell.angle_gamma   90.00
#
_symmetry.space_group_name_H-M   'P 1'
#
loop_
_entity.id
_entity.type
_entity.pdbx_description
1 polymer ?
#
loop_
_entity_poly.entity_id
_entity_poly.type
_entity_poly.pdbx_seq_one_letter_code
_entity_poly.pdbx_strand_id
1 'polypeptide(L)' 'MVDDQNSERNPELPILKEVRERLGMTQEQIADCLGISRRTVIRHEAGERVIKLNFAQIRRLKELLEQAGMSIDDLPTDID' A
#
# COMPACT_ATOMS: atom_id res chain seq x y z
N MET A 1 -1.79 8.92 -24.77
CA MET A 1 -2.05 7.59 -24.21
C MET A 1 -1.61 7.65 -22.76
N VAL A 2 -2.56 7.93 -21.87
CA VAL A 2 -2.39 7.59 -20.45
C VAL A 2 -3.19 6.31 -20.30
N ASP A 3 -2.51 5.21 -20.01
CA ASP A 3 -3.13 3.91 -19.83
C ASP A 3 -3.98 3.97 -18.56
N ASP A 4 -5.27 4.24 -18.75
CA ASP A 4 -6.32 4.25 -17.73
C ASP A 4 -6.58 2.81 -17.26
N GLN A 5 -5.65 2.29 -16.45
CA GLN A 5 -5.75 0.98 -15.78
C GLN A 5 -6.46 1.15 -14.42
N ASN A 6 -7.61 1.83 -14.40
CA ASN A 6 -8.43 2.00 -13.20
C ASN A 6 -9.49 0.89 -13.02
N SER A 7 -9.48 -0.15 -13.86
CA SER A 7 -10.58 -1.13 -13.95
C SER A 7 -10.44 -2.40 -13.11
N GLU A 8 -9.39 -2.57 -12.31
CA GLU A 8 -9.10 -3.82 -11.57
C GLU A 8 -8.79 -3.58 -10.08
N ARG A 9 -9.34 -2.52 -9.47
CA ARG A 9 -9.20 -2.34 -8.01
C ARG A 9 -10.10 -3.32 -7.28
N ASN A 10 -9.52 -4.18 -6.45
CA ASN A 10 -10.28 -4.96 -5.48
C ASN A 10 -10.48 -4.11 -4.21
N PRO A 11 -11.68 -3.56 -3.95
CA PRO A 11 -11.92 -2.68 -2.81
C PRO A 11 -11.77 -3.39 -1.46
N GLU A 12 -11.76 -4.72 -1.42
CA GLU A 12 -11.55 -5.51 -0.21
C GLU A 12 -10.07 -5.73 0.14
N LEU A 13 -9.15 -5.36 -0.77
CA LEU A 13 -7.73 -5.64 -0.60
C LEU A 13 -7.01 -4.46 0.09
N PRO A 14 -6.26 -4.69 1.18
CA PRO A 14 -5.55 -3.60 1.85
C PRO A 14 -4.55 -2.91 0.92
N ILE A 15 -4.55 -1.58 0.89
CA ILE A 15 -3.74 -0.78 -0.06
C ILE A 15 -2.26 -1.19 -0.11
N LEU A 16 -1.65 -1.48 1.04
CA LEU A 16 -0.25 -1.91 1.13
C LEU A 16 0.01 -3.20 0.35
N LYS A 17 -0.97 -4.12 0.35
CA LYS A 17 -0.90 -5.37 -0.38
C LYS A 17 -0.94 -5.12 -1.89
N GLU A 18 -1.83 -4.24 -2.34
CA GLU A 18 -1.96 -3.89 -3.76
C GLU A 18 -0.69 -3.23 -4.28
N VAL A 19 -0.16 -2.22 -3.57
CA VAL A 19 1.10 -1.55 -3.93
C VAL A 19 2.24 -2.56 -4.01
N ARG A 20 2.34 -3.43 -3.01
CA ARG A 20 3.35 -4.49 -2.97
C ARG A 20 3.25 -5.40 -4.20
N GLU A 21 2.05 -5.86 -4.55
CA GLU A 21 1.82 -6.77 -5.67
C GLU A 21 2.09 -6.12 -7.03
N ARG A 22 1.67 -4.87 -7.22
CA ARG A 22 1.98 -4.10 -8.43
C ARG A 22 3.48 -3.86 -8.62
N LEU A 23 4.21 -3.67 -7.53
CA LEU A 23 5.67 -3.50 -7.54
C LEU A 23 6.45 -4.83 -7.54
N GLY A 24 5.76 -5.98 -7.54
CA GLY A 24 6.41 -7.30 -7.50
C GLY A 24 7.19 -7.56 -6.21
N MET A 25 6.81 -6.93 -5.11
CA MET A 25 7.50 -7.00 -3.83
C MET A 25 6.96 -8.13 -2.93
N THR A 26 7.83 -8.62 -2.05
CA THR A 26 7.47 -9.47 -0.91
C THR A 26 7.04 -8.63 0.29
N GLN A 27 6.38 -9.26 1.27
CA GLN A 27 5.98 -8.58 2.51
C GLN A 27 7.18 -8.05 3.31
N GLU A 28 8.34 -8.73 3.23
CA GLU A 28 9.58 -8.25 3.85
C GLU A 28 10.09 -6.98 3.14
N GLN A 29 10.15 -7.00 1.81
CA GLN A 29 10.68 -5.87 1.04
C GLN A 29 9.87 -4.59 1.22
N ILE A 30 8.53 -4.67 1.25
CA ILE A 30 7.73 -3.47 1.53
C ILE A 30 7.86 -3.02 2.99
N ALA A 31 8.04 -3.96 3.93
CA ALA A 31 8.28 -3.64 5.33
C ALA A 31 9.61 -2.88 5.50
N ASP A 32 10.67 -3.37 4.85
CA ASP A 32 11.98 -2.73 4.81
C ASP A 32 11.92 -1.34 4.16
N CYS A 33 11.19 -1.21 3.04
CA CYS A 33 11.00 0.09 2.38
C CYS A 33 10.32 1.11 3.29
N LEU A 34 9.38 0.68 4.12
CA LEU A 34 8.63 1.53 5.05
C LEU A 34 9.27 1.61 6.45
N GLY A 35 10.37 0.91 6.70
CA GLY A 35 11.01 0.85 8.02
C GLY A 35 10.07 0.33 9.13
N ILE A 36 9.24 -0.65 8.82
CA ILE A 36 8.32 -1.32 9.75
C ILE A 36 8.64 -2.81 9.83
N SER A 37 8.12 -3.50 10.84
CA SER A 37 8.28 -4.96 10.90
C SER A 37 7.41 -5.67 9.84
N ARG A 38 7.91 -6.74 9.23
CA ARG A 38 7.10 -7.64 8.39
C ARG A 38 5.83 -8.11 9.11
N ARG A 39 5.88 -8.35 10.42
CA ARG A 39 4.71 -8.74 11.22
C ARG A 39 3.59 -7.69 11.19
N THR A 40 3.95 -6.40 11.11
CA THR A 40 2.97 -5.32 10.99
C THR A 40 2.31 -5.33 9.63
N VAL A 41 3.07 -5.60 8.55
CA VAL A 41 2.52 -5.79 7.20
C VAL A 41 1.54 -6.95 7.17
N ILE A 42 1.93 -8.13 7.67
CA ILE A 42 1.06 -9.32 7.70
C ILE A 42 -0.30 -9.03 8.36
N ARG A 43 -0.28 -8.43 9.56
CA ARG A 43 -1.51 -8.12 10.30
C ARG A 43 -2.37 -7.07 9.60
N HIS A 44 -1.74 -6.10 8.97
CA HIS A 44 -2.45 -5.11 8.16
C HIS A 44 -3.09 -5.72 6.92
N GLU A 45 -2.34 -6.54 6.17
CA GLU A 45 -2.84 -7.24 4.98
C GLU A 45 -3.94 -8.26 5.31
N ALA A 46 -4.00 -8.75 6.55
CA ALA A 46 -5.04 -9.63 7.05
C ALA A 46 -6.27 -8.89 7.62
N GLY A 47 -6.27 -7.55 7.62
CA GLY A 47 -7.35 -6.73 8.19
C GLY A 47 -7.40 -6.73 9.73
N GLU A 48 -6.43 -7.33 10.41
CA GLU A 48 -6.39 -7.42 11.87
C GLU A 48 -5.98 -6.10 12.54
N ARG A 49 -5.28 -5.21 11.83
CA ARG A 49 -4.71 -3.99 12.41
C ARG A 49 -4.52 -2.87 11.41
N VAL A 50 -5.06 -1.70 11.73
CA VAL A 50 -4.73 -0.44 11.05
C VAL A 50 -3.26 -0.09 11.27
N ILE A 51 -2.55 0.19 10.18
CA ILE A 51 -1.15 0.58 10.25
C ILE A 51 -1.04 2.06 10.65
N LYS A 52 -0.15 2.35 11.60
CA LYS A 52 0.18 3.72 11.98
C LYS A 52 1.56 4.04 11.43
N LEU A 53 1.60 4.95 10.46
CA LEU A 53 2.82 5.41 9.83
C LEU A 53 3.14 6.83 10.32
N ASN A 54 4.42 7.11 10.55
CA ASN A 54 4.87 8.48 10.77
C ASN A 54 4.97 9.23 9.43
N PHE A 55 5.20 10.54 9.48
CA PHE A 55 5.21 11.37 8.28
C PHE A 55 6.29 10.97 7.25
N ALA A 56 7.46 10.53 7.68
CA ALA A 56 8.49 10.05 6.77
C ALA A 56 8.06 8.76 6.05
N GLN A 57 7.40 7.86 6.79
CA GLN A 57 6.85 6.62 6.22
C GLN A 57 5.67 6.89 5.29
N ILE A 58 4.84 7.89 5.58
CA ILE A 58 3.76 8.33 4.68
C ILE A 58 4.33 8.87 3.37
N ARG A 59 5.38 9.69 3.43
CA ARG A 59 6.08 10.16 2.21
C ARG A 59 6.62 8.98 1.40
N ARG A 60 7.22 8.01 2.09
CA ARG A 60 7.75 6.82 1.42
C ARG A 60 6.66 5.96 0.81
N LEU A 61 5.53 5.78 1.49
CA LEU A 61 4.36 5.10 0.93
C LEU A 61 3.81 5.83 -0.30
N LYS A 62 3.77 7.17 -0.27
CA LYS A 62 3.36 7.99 -1.43
C LYS A 62 4.26 7.73 -2.64
N GLU A 63 5.58 7.70 -2.46
CA GLU A 63 6.52 7.37 -3.55
C GLU A 63 6.29 5.97 -4.12
N LEU A 64 5.97 4.99 -3.27
CA LEU A 64 5.66 3.63 -3.71
C LEU A 64 4.33 3.56 -4.47
N LEU A 65 3.31 4.31 -4.03
CA LEU A 65 2.04 4.44 -4.75
C LEU A 65 2.25 5.00 -6.16
N GLU A 66 3.03 6.09 -6.27
CA GLU A 66 3.35 6.70 -7.57
C GLU A 66 4.11 5.72 -8.48
N GLN A 67 5.06 4.95 -7.94
CA GLN A 67 5.77 3.91 -8.69
C GLN A 67 4.85 2.76 -9.14
N ALA A 68 3.82 2.46 -8.34
CA ALA A 68 2.81 1.47 -8.67
C ALA A 68 1.74 1.98 -9.65
N GLY A 69 1.85 3.24 -10.11
CA GLY A 69 0.87 3.89 -10.97
C GLY A 69 -0.45 4.20 -10.26
N MET A 70 -0.40 4.42 -8.94
CA MET A 70 -1.57 4.70 -8.09
C MET A 70 -1.50 6.13 -7.55
N SER A 71 -2.64 6.83 -7.48
CA SER A 71 -2.75 8.09 -6.74
C SER A 71 -3.16 7.85 -5.29
N ILE A 72 -2.75 8.78 -4.43
CA ILE A 72 -3.23 8.88 -3.04
C ILE A 72 -4.73 9.21 -2.98
N ASP A 73 -5.27 9.84 -4.03
CA ASP A 73 -6.70 10.18 -4.13
C ASP A 73 -7.56 8.94 -4.35
N ASP A 74 -6.94 7.86 -4.79
CA ASP A 74 -7.61 6.58 -4.97
C ASP A 74 -7.52 5.69 -3.72
N LEU A 75 -7.01 6.23 -2.60
CA LEU A 75 -7.04 5.51 -1.34
C LEU A 75 -8.50 5.36 -0.90
N PRO A 76 -8.93 4.16 -0.46
CA PRO A 76 -10.22 4.02 0.20
C PRO A 76 -10.23 4.93 1.45
N THR A 77 -11.14 5.90 1.47
CA THR A 77 -11.34 6.83 2.59
C THR A 77 -12.11 6.22 3.76
N ASP A 78 -12.61 4.99 3.59
CA ASP A 78 -13.31 4.27 4.65
C ASP A 78 -12.29 3.61 5.58
N ILE A 79 -11.85 4.40 6.55
CA ILE A 79 -11.31 3.91 7.82
C ILE A 79 -12.51 3.81 8.76
N ASP A 80 -13.03 2.60 8.99
CA ASP A 80 -13.81 2.30 10.19
C ASP A 80 -12.94 2.41 11.46
#